data_AF-A0A2N6DHK4-F1
#
_entry.id   AF-A0A2N6DHK4-F1
#
_cell.length_a   1.000
_cell.length_b   1.000
_cell.length_c   1.000
_cell.angle_alpha   90.00
_cell.angle_beta   90.00
_cell.angle_gamma   90.00
#
_symmetry.space_group_name_H-M   'P 1'
#
loop_
_entity.id
_entity.type
_entity.pdbx_description
1 polymer ?
#
loop_
_entity_poly.entity_id
_entity_poly.type
_entity_poly.pdbx_seq_one_letter_code
_entity_poly.pdbx_strand_id
1 'polypeptide(L)' 'MDDVKVLLSRLEGPVNLGFIARAMANTNFSKLSYSGDVEKDHEEALKYAVHAQNILQNSTHV' A
#
# COMPACT_ATOMS: atom_id res chain seq x y z
N MET A 1 -5.47 -11.92 8.24
CA MET A 1 -5.90 -11.14 9.42
C MET A 1 -6.96 -10.20 8.90
N ASP A 2 -8.18 -10.70 8.73
CA ASP A 2 -9.02 -10.22 7.63
C ASP A 2 -9.92 -9.04 8.02
N ASP A 3 -10.03 -8.72 9.31
CA ASP A 3 -10.86 -7.60 9.81
C ASP A 3 -10.08 -6.33 10.13
N VAL A 4 -8.74 -6.33 10.05
CA VAL A 4 -7.95 -5.14 10.34
C VAL A 4 -7.55 -4.42 9.06
N LYS A 5 -7.94 -3.15 8.96
CA LYS A 5 -7.62 -2.26 7.84
C LYS A 5 -6.54 -1.26 8.24
N VAL A 6 -5.48 -1.17 7.44
CA VAL A 6 -4.41 -0.17 7.59
C VAL A 6 -4.82 1.11 6.86
N LEU A 7 -4.69 2.26 7.53
CA LEU A 7 -4.97 3.57 6.99
C LEU A 7 -3.70 4.43 7.00
N LEU A 8 -3.32 4.97 5.85
CA LEU A 8 -2.22 5.94 5.72
C LEU A 8 -2.80 7.32 5.41
N SER A 9 -2.59 8.29 6.29
CA SER A 9 -3.07 9.65 6.10
C SER A 9 -1.97 10.51 5.46
N ARG A 10 -2.30 11.21 4.36
CA ARG A 10 -1.38 12.10 3.63
C ARG A 10 -0.04 11.42 3.32
N LEU A 11 -0.12 10.29 2.64
CA LEU A 11 1.04 9.54 2.20
C LEU A 11 1.86 10.36 1.23
N GLU A 12 3.15 10.48 1.54
CA GLU A 12 4.14 11.12 0.69
C GLU A 12 5.14 10.07 0.20
N GLY A 13 5.50 10.17 -1.08
CA GLY A 13 6.52 9.34 -1.69
C GLY A 13 6.00 7.95 -2.09
N PRO A 14 6.03 7.61 -3.38
CA PRO A 14 5.56 6.31 -3.88
C PRO A 14 6.37 5.13 -3.33
N VAL A 15 7.66 5.34 -3.04
CA VAL A 15 8.53 4.32 -2.45
C VAL A 15 8.01 3.85 -1.08
N ASN A 16 7.49 4.76 -0.26
CA ASN A 16 6.94 4.44 1.06
C ASN A 16 5.71 3.54 0.94
N LEU A 17 4.85 3.80 -0.04
CA LEU A 17 3.67 2.97 -0.33
C LEU A 17 4.08 1.51 -0.59
N GLY A 18 5.11 1.30 -1.42
CA GLY A 18 5.63 -0.03 -1.71
C GLY A 18 6.21 -0.74 -0.47
N PHE A 19 7.03 -0.04 0.33
CA PHE A 19 7.58 -0.62 1.55
C PHE A 19 6.53 -1.00 2.58
N ILE A 20 5.50 -0.16 2.74
CA ILE A 20 4.40 -0.43 3.67
C ILE A 20 3.60 -1.64 3.19
N ALA A 21 3.27 -1.74 1.90
CA ALA A 21 2.60 -2.91 1.35
C ALA A 21 3.40 -4.20 1.60
N ARG A 22 4.73 -4.16 1.42
CA ARG A 22 5.60 -5.29 1.71
C ARG A 22 5.58 -5.67 3.20
N ALA A 23 5.60 -4.69 4.09
CA ALA A 23 5.50 -4.93 5.53
C ALA A 23 4.14 -5.55 5.89
N MET A 24 3.04 -5.07 5.31
CA MET A 24 1.69 -5.63 5.48
C MET A 24 1.63 -7.09 5.04
N ALA A 25 2.13 -7.41 3.84
CA ALA A 25 2.14 -8.78 3.34
C ALA A 25 2.93 -9.73 4.25
N ASN A 26 4.08 -9.29 4.76
CA ASN A 26 4.90 -10.08 5.68
C ASN A 26 4.26 -10.29 7.06
N THR A 27 3.23 -9.51 7.39
CA THR A 27 2.55 -9.53 8.69
C THR A 27 1.07 -9.92 8.56
N ASN A 28 0.67 -10.52 7.43
CA ASN A 28 -0.68 -11.02 7.15
C ASN A 28 -1.80 -9.95 7.14
N PHE A 29 -1.47 -8.68 6.88
CA PHE A 29 -2.43 -7.63 6.57
C PHE A 29 -2.66 -7.54 5.06
N SER A 30 -3.92 -7.34 4.66
CA SER A 30 -4.31 -7.33 3.25
C SER A 30 -5.17 -6.12 2.85
N LYS A 31 -5.75 -5.40 3.82
CA LYS A 31 -6.66 -4.27 3.57
C LYS A 31 -5.96 -2.94 3.79
N LEU A 32 -5.78 -2.16 2.73
CA LEU A 32 -5.12 -0.85 2.74
C LEU A 32 -6.06 0.25 2.24
N SER A 33 -6.08 1.39 2.92
CA SER A 33 -6.48 2.67 2.33
C SER A 33 -5.46 3.74 2.61
N TYR A 34 -5.32 4.68 1.67
CA TYR A 34 -4.46 5.84 1.86
C TYR A 34 -5.04 7.07 1.17
N SER A 35 -4.52 8.22 1.56
CA SER A 35 -4.81 9.54 0.98
C SER A 35 -3.49 10.27 0.70
N GLY A 36 -3.52 11.35 -0.08
CA GLY A 36 -2.33 12.13 -0.45
C GLY A 36 -2.02 12.05 -1.93
N ASP A 37 -0.83 12.52 -2.31
CA ASP A 37 -0.49 12.84 -3.70
C ASP A 37 0.14 11.66 -4.47
N VAL A 38 0.24 10.48 -3.86
CA VAL A 38 0.77 9.27 -4.51
C VAL A 38 -0.35 8.60 -5.31
N GLU A 39 -0.16 8.51 -6.62
CA GLU A 39 -1.08 7.79 -7.51
C GLU A 39 -1.09 6.28 -7.25
N LYS A 40 -2.23 5.64 -7.51
CA LYS A 40 -2.47 4.24 -7.16
C LYS A 40 -1.60 3.24 -7.93
N ASP A 41 -1.31 3.56 -9.17
CA ASP A 41 -0.53 2.76 -10.11
C ASP A 41 0.89 3.29 -10.31
N HIS A 42 1.37 4.14 -9.39
CA HIS A 42 2.70 4.71 -9.46
C HIS A 42 3.77 3.60 -9.56
N GLU A 43 4.55 3.61 -10.65
CA GLU A 43 5.48 2.53 -10.99
C GLU A 43 6.50 2.24 -9.88
N GLU A 44 7.03 3.28 -9.23
CA GLU A 44 7.93 3.11 -8.08
C GLU A 44 7.28 2.37 -6.92
N ALA A 45 6.01 2.64 -6.58
CA ALA A 45 5.32 1.93 -5.50
C ALA A 45 5.23 0.43 -5.81
N LEU A 46 4.89 0.08 -7.05
CA LEU A 46 4.83 -1.31 -7.52
C LEU A 46 6.20 -1.99 -7.48
N LYS A 47 7.26 -1.29 -7.89
CA LYS A 47 8.65 -1.78 -7.82
C LYS A 47 9.04 -2.15 -6.40
N TYR A 48 8.72 -1.31 -5.41
CA TYR A 48 9.10 -1.54 -4.01
C TYR A 48 8.14 -2.46 -3.24
N ALA A 49 6.92 -2.70 -3.76
CA ALA A 49 5.98 -3.67 -3.20
C ALA A 49 6.41 -5.13 -3.41
N VAL A 50 7.20 -5.44 -4.43
CA VAL A 50 7.70 -6.79 -4.75
C VAL A 50 6.55 -7.81 -4.85
N HIS A 51 6.38 -8.71 -3.89
CA HIS A 51 5.31 -9.71 -3.85
C HIS A 51 3.97 -9.18 -3.32
N ALA A 52 3.96 -7.96 -2.78
CA ALA A 52 2.80 -7.33 -2.16
C ALA A 52 1.99 -6.44 -3.13
N GLN A 53 2.19 -6.57 -4.44
CA GLN A 53 1.49 -5.76 -5.46
C GLN A 53 -0.02 -5.87 -5.36
N ASN A 54 -0.54 -7.04 -4.98
CA ASN A 54 -1.97 -7.28 -4.78
C ASN A 54 -2.58 -6.38 -3.69
N ILE A 55 -1.81 -5.98 -2.66
CA ILE A 55 -2.28 -5.04 -1.62
C ILE A 55 -2.48 -3.66 -2.23
N LEU A 56 -1.58 -3.22 -3.12
CA LEU A 56 -1.69 -1.93 -3.81
C LEU A 56 -2.83 -1.92 -4.82
N GLN A 57 -2.97 -2.98 -5.62
CA GLN A 57 -4.06 -3.10 -6.61
C GLN A 57 -5.45 -3.06 -5.95
N ASN A 58 -5.60 -3.70 -4.79
CA ASN A 58 -6.85 -3.74 -4.04
C ASN A 58 -7.03 -2.59 -3.05
N SER A 59 -6.05 -1.68 -2.94
CA SER A 59 -6.13 -0.54 -2.05
C SER A 59 -7.18 0.47 -2.50
N THR A 60 -7.71 1.23 -1.53
CA THR A 60 -8.55 2.41 -1.79
C THR A 60 -7.70 3.66 -1.62
N HIS A 61 -7.58 4.45 -2.68
CA HIS A 61 -7.05 5.83 -2.62
C HIS A 61 -8.23 6.76 -2.37
N VAL A 62 -8.16 7.54 -1.29
CA VAL A 62 -9.20 8.49 -0.83
C VAL A 62 -8.73 9.91 -1.03
#